data_AF-B8C4W8-F1
#
_entry.id   AF-B8C4W8-F1
#
_cell.length_a   1.000
_cell.length_b   1.000
_cell.length_c   1.000
_cell.angle_alpha   90.00
_cell.angle_beta   90.00
_cell.angle_gamma   90.00
#
_symmetry.space_group_name_H-M   'P 1'
#
loop_
_entity.id
_entity.type
_entity.pdbx_description
1 polymer ?
#
loop_
_entity_poly.entity_id
_entity_poly.type
_entity_poly.pdbx_seq_one_letter_code
_entity_poly.pdbx_strand_id
1 'polypeptide(L)'
;MNLVVVLLALTATTTSAFAPISRATSSSIKSIAPAPLVAMQSTTSTTSSNDGGSATAEDKQHLYVPSKRDEYYQGNVARYLLDLNEEKATFDFCGGMMFQLVLTDKLKSHLQKVSTSQPDRPIMHPASQPLMNRIPDYYKSSYADNIGLFHGREIRRVPNANGGMGFVLQLSYADPTTFSNKESNDGKAVDPQGWSSEEITTYDGWRGDTYRKWRNAATYVDEGFDSFSSQFGKEAYGLNHRFYLHLDNQNRMWLSAEDGCEGTPKDGSGGLLGKLGGFLFG
;
A
#
# COMPACT_ATOMS: atom_id res chain seq x y z
N MET A 1 5.81 72.78 -17.17
CA MET A 1 7.00 72.84 -16.30
C MET A 1 7.21 71.45 -15.73
N ASN A 2 8.25 70.77 -16.20
CA ASN A 2 8.65 69.44 -15.75
C ASN A 2 9.27 69.54 -14.37
N LEU A 3 8.86 68.70 -13.42
CA LEU A 3 9.69 68.41 -12.25
C LEU A 3 9.74 66.90 -12.02
N VAL A 4 10.97 66.42 -12.15
CA VAL A 4 11.47 65.06 -12.05
C VAL A 4 11.32 64.56 -10.61
N VAL A 5 10.71 63.38 -10.43
CA VAL A 5 10.76 62.64 -9.16
C VAL A 5 11.95 61.69 -9.24
N VAL A 6 12.93 61.93 -8.36
CA VAL A 6 14.16 61.17 -8.20
C VAL A 6 13.85 59.85 -7.48
N LEU A 7 14.23 58.74 -8.11
CA LEU A 7 14.18 57.39 -7.58
C LEU A 7 15.44 57.14 -6.72
N LEU A 8 15.29 56.97 -5.40
CA LEU A 8 16.38 56.53 -4.53
C LEU A 8 16.41 55.00 -4.49
N ALA A 9 17.46 54.40 -5.06
CA ALA A 9 17.75 52.98 -4.93
C ALA A 9 18.54 52.72 -3.64
N LEU A 10 17.99 51.90 -2.74
CA LEU A 10 18.71 51.37 -1.57
C LEU A 10 19.25 49.99 -1.92
N THR A 11 20.56 49.89 -2.14
CA THR A 11 21.28 48.61 -2.26
C THR A 11 21.69 48.12 -0.88
N ALA A 12 21.07 47.04 -0.39
CA ALA A 12 21.53 46.34 0.81
C ALA A 12 22.43 45.16 0.39
N THR A 13 23.73 45.34 0.56
CA THR A 13 24.73 44.27 0.47
C THR A 13 24.83 43.58 1.83
N THR A 14 24.37 42.35 1.95
CA THR A 14 24.70 41.47 3.10
C THR A 14 25.74 40.46 2.68
N THR A 15 26.98 40.72 3.08
CA THR A 15 28.08 39.76 3.09
C THR A 15 27.88 38.79 4.26
N SER A 16 27.69 37.50 3.97
CA SER A 16 27.76 36.44 4.97
C SER A 16 29.10 35.72 4.83
N ALA A 17 29.84 35.67 5.94
CA ALA A 17 31.18 35.15 6.02
C ALA A 17 31.20 33.61 5.93
N PHE A 18 32.03 33.10 5.02
CA PHE A 18 32.43 31.70 4.97
C PHE A 18 33.35 31.38 6.17
N ALA A 19 32.93 30.43 7.00
CA ALA A 19 33.80 29.79 7.98
C ALA A 19 34.50 28.57 7.33
N PRO A 20 35.80 28.33 7.59
CA PRO A 20 36.52 27.20 7.01
C PRO A 20 36.13 25.89 7.70
N ILE A 21 35.74 24.90 6.90
CA ILE A 21 35.56 23.51 7.33
C ILE A 21 36.95 22.87 7.48
N SER A 22 37.29 22.52 8.71
CA SER A 22 38.48 21.74 9.04
C SER A 22 38.39 20.33 8.46
N ARG A 23 39.49 19.96 7.79
CA ARG A 23 39.74 18.69 7.11
C ARG A 23 40.06 17.63 8.18
N ALA A 24 39.15 16.69 8.41
CA ALA A 24 39.41 15.49 9.19
C ALA A 24 39.87 14.34 8.28
N THR A 25 40.84 13.61 8.79
CA THR A 25 41.73 12.66 8.13
C THR A 25 41.06 11.36 7.71
N SER A 26 41.45 10.92 6.51
CA SER A 26 41.21 9.59 5.94
C SER A 26 41.64 8.48 6.90
N SER A 27 40.72 7.59 7.25
CA SER A 27 41.01 6.31 7.87
C SER A 27 40.61 5.18 6.92
N SER A 28 41.60 4.33 6.68
CA SER A 28 41.66 3.24 5.71
C SER A 28 40.59 2.17 5.97
N ILE A 29 39.68 1.96 5.02
CA ILE A 29 38.79 0.79 5.01
C ILE A 29 39.46 -0.29 4.16
N LYS A 30 39.82 -1.39 4.82
CA LYS A 30 40.34 -2.61 4.18
C LYS A 30 39.29 -3.17 3.22
N SER A 31 39.69 -3.28 1.95
CA SER A 31 39.02 -4.03 0.91
C SER A 31 38.86 -5.50 1.34
N ILE A 32 37.62 -5.98 1.41
CA ILE A 32 37.29 -7.40 1.51
C ILE A 32 36.81 -7.82 0.13
N ALA A 33 37.51 -8.80 -0.45
CA ALA A 33 37.22 -9.35 -1.77
C ALA A 33 35.83 -10.01 -1.83
N PRO A 34 35.14 -10.01 -2.99
CA PRO A 34 33.88 -10.71 -3.16
C PRO A 34 34.10 -12.22 -3.31
N ALA A 35 33.22 -13.01 -2.67
CA ALA A 35 33.11 -14.46 -2.86
C ALA A 35 32.56 -14.80 -4.27
N PRO A 36 32.90 -15.97 -4.84
CA PRO A 36 32.61 -16.28 -6.23
C PRO A 36 31.13 -16.60 -6.49
N LEU A 37 30.66 -16.16 -7.68
CA LEU A 37 29.41 -16.56 -8.31
C LEU A 37 29.30 -18.09 -8.38
N VAL A 38 28.21 -18.64 -7.81
CA VAL A 38 27.75 -19.99 -8.12
C VAL A 38 26.73 -19.89 -9.25
N ALA A 39 27.01 -20.59 -10.35
CA ALA A 39 26.20 -20.62 -11.56
C ALA A 39 24.81 -21.23 -11.31
N MET A 40 23.76 -20.52 -11.74
CA MET A 40 22.41 -21.07 -11.89
C MET A 40 22.40 -22.12 -13.00
N GLN A 41 22.05 -23.36 -12.66
CA GLN A 41 21.66 -24.36 -13.63
C GLN A 41 20.16 -24.21 -13.91
N SER A 42 19.84 -23.86 -15.17
CA SER A 42 18.50 -23.91 -15.74
C SER A 42 17.97 -25.34 -15.72
N THR A 43 16.81 -25.55 -15.11
CA THR A 43 15.97 -26.72 -15.33
C THR A 43 14.64 -26.26 -15.94
N THR A 44 14.52 -26.44 -17.24
CA THR A 44 13.24 -26.56 -17.95
C THR A 44 12.65 -27.91 -17.58
N SER A 45 11.42 -27.99 -17.06
CA SER A 45 10.16 -28.36 -17.75
C SER A 45 9.25 -28.94 -16.66
N THR A 46 7.93 -28.76 -16.61
CA THR A 46 6.98 -29.50 -17.44
C THR A 46 5.56 -28.97 -17.18
N THR A 47 4.77 -28.87 -18.24
CA THR A 47 3.33 -28.63 -18.29
C THR A 47 2.54 -29.73 -17.57
N SER A 48 1.59 -29.39 -16.70
CA SER A 48 0.49 -30.28 -16.23
C SER A 48 -0.63 -29.38 -15.67
N SER A 49 -1.67 -29.16 -16.47
CA SER A 49 -3.02 -29.74 -16.32
C SER A 49 -3.83 -29.17 -15.15
N ASN A 50 -4.82 -28.34 -15.52
CA ASN A 50 -5.91 -27.88 -14.67
C ASN A 50 -6.57 -29.06 -13.95
N ASP A 51 -6.50 -29.07 -12.62
CA ASP A 51 -7.46 -29.77 -11.80
C ASP A 51 -7.98 -28.79 -10.74
N GLY A 52 -9.30 -28.57 -10.76
CA GLY A 52 -10.02 -27.63 -9.90
C GLY A 52 -10.19 -28.18 -8.49
N GLY A 53 -9.08 -28.53 -7.85
CA GLY A 53 -9.05 -28.90 -6.44
C GLY A 53 -9.28 -27.67 -5.58
N SER A 54 -10.40 -27.64 -4.86
CA SER A 54 -10.61 -26.68 -3.78
C SER A 54 -9.53 -26.91 -2.72
N ALA A 55 -8.48 -26.09 -2.76
CA ALA A 55 -7.39 -26.07 -1.79
C ALA A 55 -7.96 -26.07 -0.37
N THR A 56 -7.54 -27.04 0.42
CA THR A 56 -7.94 -27.20 1.82
C THR A 56 -7.37 -26.06 2.67
N ALA A 57 -7.90 -25.84 3.87
CA ALA A 57 -7.38 -24.81 4.78
C ALA A 57 -5.88 -25.01 5.11
N GLU A 58 -5.35 -26.23 4.99
CA GLU A 58 -3.91 -26.54 5.13
C GLU A 58 -3.07 -25.98 3.97
N ASP A 59 -3.62 -25.91 2.76
CA ASP A 59 -2.88 -25.48 1.56
C ASP A 59 -2.57 -23.97 1.56
N LYS A 60 -3.31 -23.18 2.34
CA LYS A 60 -3.21 -21.70 2.37
C LYS A 60 -2.56 -21.16 3.63
N GLN A 61 -1.91 -22.00 4.44
CA GLN A 61 -1.22 -21.56 5.67
C GLN A 61 -0.19 -20.45 5.40
N HIS A 62 0.44 -20.46 4.23
CA HIS A 62 1.40 -19.44 3.80
C HIS A 62 0.80 -18.02 3.72
N LEU A 63 -0.53 -17.87 3.73
CA LEU A 63 -1.18 -16.56 3.78
C LEU A 63 -1.34 -15.99 5.18
N TYR A 64 -1.44 -16.85 6.20
CA TYR A 64 -1.87 -16.48 7.55
C TYR A 64 -0.82 -16.78 8.63
N VAL A 65 0.09 -17.73 8.38
CA VAL A 65 1.13 -18.14 9.34
C VAL A 65 2.47 -17.51 8.94
N PRO A 66 3.10 -16.67 9.79
CA PRO A 66 4.32 -15.95 9.44
C PRO A 66 5.48 -16.82 8.93
N SER A 67 5.78 -17.93 9.61
CA SER A 67 6.86 -18.82 9.20
C SER A 67 6.62 -19.45 7.83
N LYS A 68 5.36 -19.80 7.52
CA LYS A 68 4.97 -20.35 6.22
C LYS A 68 4.98 -19.30 5.12
N ARG A 69 4.56 -18.07 5.43
CA ARG A 69 4.68 -16.92 4.52
C ARG A 69 6.15 -16.71 4.11
N ASP A 70 7.05 -16.67 5.09
CA ASP A 70 8.46 -16.38 4.82
C ASP A 70 9.14 -17.51 4.03
N GLU A 71 8.84 -18.76 4.36
CA GLU A 71 9.29 -19.95 3.62
C GLU A 71 8.83 -19.93 2.16
N TYR A 72 7.54 -19.62 1.94
CA TYR A 72 6.92 -19.67 0.61
C TYR A 72 7.32 -18.49 -0.28
N TYR A 73 7.25 -17.26 0.25
CA TYR A 73 7.46 -16.05 -0.54
C TYR A 73 8.90 -15.56 -0.56
N GLN A 74 9.73 -15.92 0.42
CA GLN A 74 11.14 -15.53 0.50
C GLN A 74 11.35 -14.00 0.31
N GLY A 75 10.48 -13.20 0.94
CA GLY A 75 10.49 -11.74 0.85
C GLY A 75 9.84 -11.16 -0.42
N ASN A 76 9.19 -11.96 -1.27
CA ASN A 76 8.44 -11.48 -2.44
C ASN A 76 7.05 -10.94 -2.04
N VAL A 77 7.03 -9.76 -1.42
CA VAL A 77 5.80 -9.10 -0.94
C VAL A 77 4.81 -8.84 -2.08
N ALA A 78 5.29 -8.55 -3.30
CA ALA A 78 4.43 -8.36 -4.46
C ALA A 78 3.58 -9.61 -4.76
N ARG A 79 4.22 -10.78 -4.78
CA ARG A 79 3.49 -12.05 -4.99
C ARG A 79 2.54 -12.34 -3.83
N TYR A 80 2.95 -12.05 -2.59
CA TYR A 80 2.08 -12.24 -1.43
C TYR A 80 0.80 -11.41 -1.48
N LEU A 81 0.89 -10.13 -1.86
CA LEU A 81 -0.30 -9.28 -2.02
C LEU A 81 -1.23 -9.78 -3.14
N LEU A 82 -0.67 -10.26 -4.25
CA LEU A 82 -1.44 -10.86 -5.33
C LEU A 82 -2.23 -12.08 -4.85
N ASP A 83 -1.59 -12.97 -4.09
CA ASP A 83 -2.20 -14.20 -3.61
C ASP A 83 -3.27 -13.92 -2.54
N LEU A 84 -3.03 -12.95 -1.64
CA LEU A 84 -4.07 -12.47 -0.72
C LEU A 84 -5.31 -11.94 -1.45
N ASN A 85 -5.13 -11.22 -2.56
CA ASN A 85 -6.24 -10.73 -3.37
C ASN A 85 -6.95 -11.85 -4.15
N GLU A 86 -6.20 -12.74 -4.79
CA GLU A 86 -6.74 -13.88 -5.55
C GLU A 86 -7.59 -14.76 -4.66
N GLU A 87 -7.13 -15.00 -3.44
CA GLU A 87 -7.81 -15.79 -2.43
C GLU A 87 -8.88 -15.01 -1.66
N LYS A 88 -9.11 -13.74 -2.03
CA LYS A 88 -10.07 -12.84 -1.37
C LYS A 88 -9.90 -12.87 0.14
N ALA A 89 -8.64 -12.87 0.58
CA ALA A 89 -8.28 -12.93 1.98
C ALA A 89 -8.85 -11.73 2.73
N THR A 90 -9.23 -11.97 3.98
CA THR A 90 -9.75 -10.94 4.86
C THR A 90 -8.68 -10.47 5.84
N PHE A 91 -8.80 -9.22 6.29
CA PHE A 91 -8.00 -8.63 7.34
C PHE A 91 -8.89 -8.33 8.53
N ASP A 92 -8.45 -8.71 9.73
CA ASP A 92 -9.07 -8.31 10.99
C ASP A 92 -8.64 -6.88 11.31
N PHE A 93 -9.28 -5.92 10.65
CA PHE A 93 -8.87 -4.52 10.60
C PHE A 93 -9.62 -3.70 11.66
N CYS A 94 -8.93 -2.78 12.32
CA CYS A 94 -9.44 -2.00 13.46
C CYS A 94 -10.04 -2.87 14.61
N GLY A 95 -9.56 -4.10 14.80
CA GLY A 95 -9.92 -4.93 15.96
C GLY A 95 -11.33 -5.52 15.94
N GLY A 96 -11.64 -6.34 14.93
CA GLY A 96 -12.86 -7.14 14.85
C GLY A 96 -13.66 -6.95 13.57
N MET A 97 -13.22 -6.05 12.67
CA MET A 97 -13.90 -5.81 11.40
C MET A 97 -13.17 -6.55 10.28
N MET A 98 -13.86 -7.50 9.64
CA MET A 98 -13.27 -8.32 8.59
C MET A 98 -13.41 -7.63 7.23
N PHE A 99 -12.29 -7.12 6.70
CA PHE A 99 -12.24 -6.48 5.39
C PHE A 99 -11.60 -7.41 4.36
N GLN A 100 -12.29 -7.68 3.25
CA GLN A 100 -11.67 -8.37 2.11
C GLN A 100 -10.63 -7.46 1.44
N LEU A 101 -9.45 -7.97 1.13
CA LEU A 101 -8.49 -7.27 0.27
C LEU A 101 -8.92 -7.33 -1.20
N VAL A 102 -8.88 -6.17 -1.87
CA VAL A 102 -9.05 -6.05 -3.31
C VAL A 102 -7.94 -5.17 -3.87
N LEU A 103 -7.32 -5.59 -4.96
CA LEU A 103 -6.33 -4.79 -5.69
C LEU A 103 -6.93 -4.31 -7.00
N THR A 104 -6.69 -3.06 -7.36
CA THR A 104 -7.05 -2.55 -8.69
C THR A 104 -6.30 -3.29 -9.79
N ASP A 105 -6.87 -3.30 -10.99
CA ASP A 105 -6.26 -3.95 -12.15
C ASP A 105 -4.88 -3.39 -12.48
N LYS A 106 -4.70 -2.07 -12.32
CA LYS A 106 -3.39 -1.43 -12.53
C LYS A 106 -2.38 -1.83 -11.47
N LEU A 107 -2.76 -1.88 -10.18
CA LEU A 107 -1.86 -2.32 -9.12
C LEU A 107 -1.50 -3.80 -9.29
N LYS A 108 -2.47 -4.66 -9.60
CA LYS A 108 -2.20 -6.09 -9.90
C LYS A 108 -1.18 -6.25 -11.03
N SER A 109 -1.38 -5.51 -12.13
CA SER A 109 -0.45 -5.55 -13.28
C SER A 109 0.96 -5.10 -12.89
N HIS A 110 1.07 -4.04 -12.09
CA HIS A 110 2.35 -3.59 -11.55
C HIS A 110 3.01 -4.64 -10.65
N LEU A 111 2.26 -5.19 -9.69
CA LEU A 111 2.75 -6.22 -8.76
C LEU A 111 3.17 -7.49 -9.49
N GLN A 112 2.44 -7.93 -10.52
CA GLN A 112 2.84 -9.07 -11.35
C GLN A 112 4.20 -8.83 -12.00
N LYS A 113 4.43 -7.62 -12.54
CA LYS A 113 5.72 -7.23 -13.13
C LYS A 113 6.84 -7.24 -12.09
N VAL A 114 6.67 -6.58 -10.94
CA VAL A 114 7.75 -6.48 -9.94
C VAL A 114 7.93 -7.77 -9.12
N SER A 115 6.95 -8.68 -9.14
CA SER A 115 7.10 -10.00 -8.51
C SER A 115 8.20 -10.84 -9.16
N THR A 116 8.54 -10.60 -10.43
CA THR A 116 9.59 -11.35 -11.15
C THR A 116 10.91 -10.58 -11.27
N SER A 117 10.95 -9.28 -10.94
CA SER A 117 12.16 -8.43 -11.01
C SER A 117 12.26 -7.40 -9.87
N GLN A 118 13.44 -7.27 -9.25
CA GLN A 118 13.79 -6.16 -8.32
C GLN A 118 14.31 -4.98 -9.16
N PRO A 119 14.01 -3.69 -8.87
CA PRO A 119 14.06 -3.06 -7.54
C PRO A 119 12.74 -2.57 -6.93
N ASP A 120 11.63 -2.52 -7.68
CA ASP A 120 10.40 -1.83 -7.26
C ASP A 120 9.40 -2.73 -6.50
N ARG A 121 9.90 -3.70 -5.73
CA ARG A 121 9.02 -4.58 -4.94
C ARG A 121 8.51 -3.85 -3.70
N PRO A 122 7.24 -4.04 -3.32
CA PRO A 122 6.75 -3.64 -2.01
C PRO A 122 7.63 -4.14 -0.87
N ILE A 123 7.69 -3.35 0.18
CA ILE A 123 8.39 -3.71 1.42
C ILE A 123 7.40 -3.91 2.56
N MET A 124 7.82 -4.68 3.57
CA MET A 124 7.20 -4.67 4.88
C MET A 124 8.13 -3.93 5.83
N HIS A 125 7.67 -2.82 6.39
CA HIS A 125 8.41 -2.08 7.40
C HIS A 125 8.65 -2.97 8.64
N PRO A 126 9.81 -2.85 9.30
CA PRO A 126 10.11 -3.64 10.50
C PRO A 126 9.17 -3.25 11.66
N ALA A 127 9.12 -4.10 12.68
CA ALA A 127 8.32 -3.86 13.90
C ALA A 127 8.71 -2.60 14.70
N SER A 128 9.88 -2.02 14.42
CA SER A 128 10.28 -0.71 14.96
C SER A 128 9.54 0.47 14.31
N GLN A 129 8.85 0.25 13.20
CA GLN A 129 8.05 1.23 12.45
C GLN A 129 6.56 0.86 12.43
N PRO A 130 5.90 0.75 13.61
CA PRO A 130 4.49 0.34 13.70
C PRO A 130 3.51 1.46 13.34
N LEU A 131 3.98 2.68 13.06
CA LEU A 131 3.14 3.83 12.70
C LEU A 131 3.70 4.48 11.44
N MET A 132 2.84 4.90 10.52
CA MET A 132 3.25 5.54 9.26
C MET A 132 4.15 6.76 9.50
N ASN A 133 3.88 7.55 10.56
CA ASN A 133 4.69 8.73 10.90
C ASN A 133 6.11 8.42 11.40
N ARG A 134 6.45 7.13 11.59
CA ARG A 134 7.81 6.66 11.92
C ARG A 134 8.58 6.15 10.71
N ILE A 135 7.95 6.12 9.53
CA ILE A 135 8.64 5.82 8.27
C ILE A 135 9.59 6.99 7.97
N PRO A 136 10.86 6.73 7.59
CA PRO A 136 11.80 7.78 7.20
C PRO A 136 11.20 8.68 6.12
N ASP A 137 11.49 9.97 6.21
CA ASP A 137 11.00 10.99 5.27
C ASP A 137 9.47 11.10 5.18
N TYR A 138 8.73 10.55 6.15
CA TYR A 138 7.30 10.74 6.25
C TYR A 138 6.94 12.23 6.31
N TYR A 139 5.96 12.61 5.50
CA TYR A 139 5.26 13.88 5.62
C TYR A 139 3.78 13.70 5.30
N LYS A 140 2.99 14.62 5.82
CA LYS A 140 1.54 14.69 5.59
C LYS A 140 1.28 15.13 4.16
N SER A 141 0.90 14.20 3.30
CA SER A 141 0.58 14.41 1.90
C SER A 141 -0.19 13.24 1.33
N SER A 142 -0.68 13.36 0.10
CA SER A 142 -1.24 12.27 -0.67
C SER A 142 -0.18 11.42 -1.39
N TYR A 143 1.12 11.56 -1.11
CA TYR A 143 2.16 10.79 -1.79
C TYR A 143 2.10 9.30 -1.45
N ALA A 144 2.24 8.45 -2.47
CA ALA A 144 2.46 7.02 -2.37
C ALA A 144 3.38 6.55 -3.52
N ASP A 145 4.23 5.57 -3.25
CA ASP A 145 5.29 5.10 -4.16
C ASP A 145 5.04 3.68 -4.71
N ASN A 146 4.01 2.99 -4.20
CA ASN A 146 3.71 1.58 -4.43
C ASN A 146 4.79 0.61 -3.92
N ILE A 147 5.73 1.11 -3.09
CA ILE A 147 6.81 0.33 -2.47
C ILE A 147 6.59 0.29 -0.96
N GLY A 148 6.69 1.44 -0.28
CA GLY A 148 6.42 1.57 1.15
C GLY A 148 5.01 2.08 1.44
N LEU A 149 4.45 2.89 0.54
CA LEU A 149 3.15 3.52 0.69
C LEU A 149 2.25 3.22 -0.52
N PHE A 150 0.99 2.93 -0.23
CA PHE A 150 -0.06 2.65 -1.21
C PHE A 150 -1.19 3.64 -1.07
N HIS A 151 -1.82 4.00 -2.20
CA HIS A 151 -3.18 4.52 -2.16
C HIS A 151 -4.15 3.38 -1.92
N GLY A 152 -5.23 3.67 -1.22
CA GLY A 152 -6.31 2.72 -1.10
C GLY A 152 -7.58 3.33 -0.53
N ARG A 153 -8.60 2.48 -0.39
CA ARG A 153 -9.89 2.84 0.18
C ARG A 153 -10.38 1.80 1.16
N GLU A 154 -10.98 2.30 2.22
CA GLU A 154 -11.95 1.54 2.98
C GLU A 154 -13.31 1.66 2.27
N ILE A 155 -13.91 0.54 1.87
CA ILE A 155 -15.21 0.51 1.18
C ILE A 155 -16.17 -0.36 1.99
N ARG A 156 -17.36 0.17 2.28
CA ARG A 156 -18.40 -0.48 3.08
C ARG A 156 -19.67 -0.72 2.26
N ARG A 157 -20.53 -1.61 2.76
CA ARG A 157 -21.79 -2.08 2.14
C ARG A 157 -21.61 -2.78 0.79
N VAL A 158 -20.52 -3.54 0.67
CA VAL A 158 -20.26 -4.41 -0.49
C VAL A 158 -21.00 -5.74 -0.31
N PRO A 159 -22.05 -6.05 -1.07
CA PRO A 159 -22.95 -7.17 -0.75
C PRO A 159 -22.30 -8.55 -0.65
N ASN A 160 -21.22 -8.76 -1.42
CA ASN A 160 -20.56 -10.07 -1.56
C ASN A 160 -19.11 -10.05 -1.07
N ALA A 161 -18.73 -9.11 -0.22
CA ALA A 161 -17.38 -9.11 0.34
C ALA A 161 -17.19 -10.27 1.33
N ASN A 162 -16.05 -10.95 1.22
CA ASN A 162 -15.63 -11.96 2.19
C ASN A 162 -15.52 -11.35 3.60
N GLY A 163 -15.68 -12.20 4.62
CA GLY A 163 -15.66 -11.78 6.04
C GLY A 163 -17.04 -11.41 6.60
N GLY A 164 -18.08 -11.33 5.76
CA GLY A 164 -19.48 -11.26 6.18
C GLY A 164 -19.95 -9.90 6.68
N MET A 165 -19.11 -8.87 6.64
CA MET A 165 -19.44 -7.51 7.10
C MET A 165 -19.69 -6.52 5.95
N GLY A 166 -19.51 -6.97 4.70
CA GLY A 166 -19.66 -6.13 3.52
C GLY A 166 -18.57 -5.07 3.40
N PHE A 167 -17.35 -5.39 3.84
CA PHE A 167 -16.23 -4.48 3.98
C PHE A 167 -15.07 -4.90 3.08
N VAL A 168 -14.46 -3.93 2.40
CA VAL A 168 -13.34 -4.11 1.47
C VAL A 168 -12.24 -3.10 1.78
N LEU A 169 -10.99 -3.56 1.82
CA LEU A 169 -9.81 -2.73 1.70
C LEU A 169 -9.34 -2.82 0.26
N GLN A 170 -9.54 -1.75 -0.50
CA GLN A 170 -9.03 -1.65 -1.87
C GLN A 170 -7.64 -1.00 -1.83
N LEU A 171 -6.62 -1.61 -2.42
CA LEU A 171 -5.35 -0.92 -2.72
C LEU A 171 -5.28 -0.61 -4.22
N SER A 172 -4.76 0.56 -4.55
CA SER A 172 -4.68 1.08 -5.91
C SER A 172 -3.29 1.60 -6.26
N TYR A 173 -3.00 1.63 -7.57
CA TYR A 173 -1.72 2.14 -8.07
C TYR A 173 -1.69 3.66 -8.00
N ALA A 174 -0.67 4.20 -7.32
CA ALA A 174 -0.37 5.62 -7.30
C ALA A 174 0.64 5.99 -8.39
N ASP A 175 0.60 7.20 -8.91
CA ASP A 175 1.69 7.71 -9.75
C ASP A 175 2.85 8.22 -8.86
N PRO A 176 4.02 7.56 -8.85
CA PRO A 176 5.15 8.04 -8.06
C PRO A 176 5.80 9.29 -8.69
N THR A 177 5.54 9.60 -9.96
CA THR A 177 6.24 10.65 -10.73
C THR A 177 5.64 12.05 -10.55
N THR A 178 4.40 12.16 -10.07
CA THR A 178 3.69 13.43 -9.84
C THR A 178 4.15 14.21 -8.60
N PHE A 179 5.26 13.81 -7.95
CA PHE A 179 5.67 14.39 -6.67
C PHE A 179 7.13 14.88 -6.61
N SER A 180 7.81 15.03 -7.76
CA SER A 180 9.15 15.64 -7.80
C SER A 180 9.21 17.06 -7.19
N ASN A 181 8.05 17.72 -7.05
CA ASN A 181 7.87 19.07 -6.53
C ASN A 181 6.61 19.23 -5.64
N LYS A 182 6.01 18.14 -5.15
CA LYS A 182 4.83 18.14 -4.26
C LYS A 182 3.61 18.93 -4.78
N GLU A 183 3.53 19.26 -6.07
CA GLU A 183 2.37 19.84 -6.71
C GLU A 183 2.21 19.30 -8.14
N SER A 184 0.96 19.07 -8.53
CA SER A 184 0.46 18.60 -9.83
C SER A 184 0.42 17.09 -10.07
N ASN A 185 -0.76 16.51 -9.80
CA ASN A 185 -1.40 15.62 -10.75
C ASN A 185 -1.93 16.51 -11.89
N ASP A 186 -1.78 16.13 -13.17
CA ASP A 186 -2.38 16.82 -14.33
C ASP A 186 -3.91 16.70 -14.37
N GLY A 187 -4.51 16.20 -13.29
CA GLY A 187 -5.94 15.97 -13.11
C GLY A 187 -6.39 14.61 -13.65
N LYS A 188 -5.47 13.75 -14.12
CA LYS A 188 -5.83 12.45 -14.67
C LYS A 188 -5.57 11.34 -13.67
N ALA A 189 -6.57 10.49 -13.49
CA ALA A 189 -6.40 9.26 -12.74
C ALA A 189 -5.45 8.34 -13.51
N VAL A 190 -4.25 8.09 -12.97
CA VAL A 190 -3.34 7.11 -13.57
C VAL A 190 -3.90 5.69 -13.45
N ASP A 191 -4.67 5.42 -12.41
CA ASP A 191 -5.41 4.19 -12.17
C ASP A 191 -6.91 4.52 -12.24
N PRO A 192 -7.65 4.05 -13.26
CA PRO A 192 -9.09 4.30 -13.37
C PRO A 192 -9.92 3.79 -12.19
N GLN A 193 -9.36 2.88 -11.39
CA GLN A 193 -9.99 2.36 -10.17
C GLN A 193 -9.35 2.93 -8.89
N GLY A 194 -8.28 3.73 -9.03
CA GLY A 194 -7.53 4.34 -7.94
C GLY A 194 -8.05 5.73 -7.59
N TRP A 195 -7.27 6.48 -6.80
CA TRP A 195 -7.70 7.79 -6.30
C TRP A 195 -8.00 8.80 -7.41
N SER A 196 -9.11 9.50 -7.28
CA SER A 196 -9.46 10.64 -8.11
C SER A 196 -8.55 11.84 -7.84
N SER A 197 -8.61 12.84 -8.72
CA SER A 197 -7.90 14.10 -8.50
C SER A 197 -8.39 14.79 -7.22
N GLU A 198 -9.69 14.72 -6.96
CA GLU A 198 -10.37 15.25 -5.79
C GLU A 198 -9.89 14.57 -4.51
N GLU A 199 -9.76 13.24 -4.52
CA GLU A 199 -9.20 12.48 -3.38
C GLU A 199 -7.76 12.88 -3.07
N ILE A 200 -6.93 13.08 -4.10
CA ILE A 200 -5.51 13.48 -3.96
C ILE A 200 -5.38 14.92 -3.42
N THR A 201 -6.13 15.87 -3.99
CA THR A 201 -6.04 17.30 -3.65
C THR A 201 -6.59 17.61 -2.26
N THR A 202 -7.62 16.87 -1.82
CA THR A 202 -8.25 17.10 -0.52
C THR A 202 -7.75 16.16 0.58
N TYR A 203 -6.73 15.34 0.29
CA TYR A 203 -6.28 14.31 1.21
C TYR A 203 -5.79 14.87 2.54
N ASP A 204 -6.38 14.38 3.63
CA ASP A 204 -6.05 14.71 5.01
C ASP A 204 -6.14 13.50 5.94
N GLY A 205 -5.74 12.31 5.48
CA GLY A 205 -5.89 11.02 6.18
C GLY A 205 -5.25 10.91 7.57
N TRP A 206 -4.48 11.90 8.02
CA TRP A 206 -4.01 12.04 9.40
C TRP A 206 -5.04 12.68 10.35
N ARG A 207 -6.20 13.13 9.85
CA ARG A 207 -7.33 13.62 10.64
C ARG A 207 -8.33 12.51 10.88
N GLY A 208 -9.08 12.62 11.98
CA GLY A 208 -10.16 11.68 12.28
C GLY A 208 -11.27 11.70 11.21
N ASP A 209 -11.92 10.55 11.03
CA ASP A 209 -12.90 10.27 9.97
C ASP A 209 -14.02 11.31 9.85
N THR A 210 -14.41 11.94 10.97
CA THR A 210 -15.47 12.96 11.01
C THR A 210 -15.12 14.22 10.22
N TYR A 211 -13.84 14.44 9.91
CA TYR A 211 -13.37 15.59 9.13
C TYR A 211 -13.16 15.26 7.66
N ARG A 212 -13.22 13.97 7.29
CA ARG A 212 -12.87 13.49 5.96
C ARG A 212 -14.12 13.22 5.12
N LYS A 213 -13.99 13.39 3.80
CA LYS A 213 -15.11 13.19 2.86
C LYS A 213 -15.29 11.70 2.55
N TRP A 214 -16.33 11.10 3.12
CA TRP A 214 -16.86 9.83 2.64
C TRP A 214 -17.56 10.03 1.29
N ARG A 215 -17.29 9.15 0.33
CA ARG A 215 -17.85 9.21 -1.03
C ARG A 215 -18.78 8.02 -1.24
N ASN A 216 -19.94 8.25 -1.84
CA ASN A 216 -20.83 7.18 -2.24
C ASN A 216 -20.51 6.69 -3.66
N ALA A 217 -21.17 5.60 -4.07
CA ALA A 217 -20.95 5.01 -5.39
C ALA A 217 -21.16 5.99 -6.56
N ALA A 218 -22.15 6.88 -6.48
CA ALA A 218 -22.40 7.89 -7.52
C ALA A 218 -21.24 8.89 -7.61
N THR A 219 -20.75 9.39 -6.46
CA THR A 219 -19.59 10.28 -6.43
C THR A 219 -18.34 9.63 -7.01
N TYR A 220 -18.10 8.34 -6.73
CA TYR A 220 -16.95 7.65 -7.33
C TYR A 220 -17.06 7.52 -8.86
N VAL A 221 -18.26 7.25 -9.38
CA VAL A 221 -18.50 7.20 -10.82
C VAL A 221 -18.28 8.60 -11.44
N ASP A 222 -18.83 9.64 -10.83
CA ASP A 222 -18.68 11.03 -11.30
C ASP A 222 -17.22 11.50 -11.28
N GLU A 223 -16.43 11.04 -10.30
CA GLU A 223 -15.00 11.30 -10.17
C GLU A 223 -14.12 10.36 -11.03
N GLY A 224 -14.72 9.54 -11.91
CA GLY A 224 -14.04 8.79 -12.99
C GLY A 224 -13.82 7.29 -12.76
N PHE A 225 -14.33 6.71 -11.67
CA PHE A 225 -14.32 5.26 -11.43
C PHE A 225 -15.64 4.64 -11.93
N ASP A 226 -15.82 4.61 -13.25
CA ASP A 226 -17.07 4.21 -13.94
C ASP A 226 -17.66 2.87 -13.47
N SER A 227 -16.80 1.90 -13.13
CA SER A 227 -17.19 0.55 -12.73
C SER A 227 -17.41 0.38 -11.22
N PHE A 228 -17.29 1.44 -10.41
CA PHE A 228 -17.43 1.33 -8.95
C PHE A 228 -18.76 0.69 -8.55
N SER A 229 -19.87 1.18 -9.10
CA SER A 229 -21.23 0.72 -8.76
C SER A 229 -21.47 -0.75 -9.13
N SER A 230 -20.92 -1.22 -10.26
CA SER A 230 -21.06 -2.62 -10.68
C SER A 230 -20.13 -3.54 -9.90
N GLN A 231 -18.96 -3.04 -9.49
CA GLN A 231 -17.96 -3.81 -8.75
C GLN A 231 -18.30 -3.95 -7.25
N PHE A 232 -18.74 -2.86 -6.60
CA PHE A 232 -18.94 -2.82 -5.15
C PHE A 232 -20.41 -2.70 -4.73
N GLY A 233 -21.29 -2.30 -5.65
CA GLY A 233 -22.71 -2.09 -5.39
C GLY A 233 -23.09 -0.61 -5.28
N LYS A 234 -24.35 -0.30 -5.57
CA LYS A 234 -24.87 1.08 -5.62
C LYS A 234 -24.96 1.77 -4.27
N GLU A 235 -25.10 0.99 -3.20
CA GLU A 235 -25.15 1.48 -1.81
C GLU A 235 -23.77 1.53 -1.16
N ALA A 236 -22.72 1.12 -1.89
CA ALA A 236 -21.37 1.14 -1.37
C ALA A 236 -20.87 2.59 -1.24
N TYR A 237 -20.06 2.80 -0.22
CA TYR A 237 -19.43 4.08 0.06
C TYR A 237 -18.05 3.83 0.65
N GLY A 238 -17.16 4.79 0.52
CA GLY A 238 -15.79 4.61 0.95
C GLY A 238 -15.09 5.87 1.39
N LEU A 239 -13.93 5.65 1.97
CA LEU A 239 -13.00 6.65 2.47
C LEU A 239 -11.60 6.30 1.99
N ASN A 240 -10.85 7.29 1.53
CA ASN A 240 -9.50 7.08 1.02
C ASN A 240 -8.44 7.20 2.12
N HIS A 241 -7.50 6.25 2.15
CA HIS A 241 -6.37 6.21 3.11
C HIS A 241 -5.06 5.88 2.39
N ARG A 242 -3.97 6.49 2.83
CA ARG A 242 -2.66 5.89 2.57
C ARG A 242 -2.52 4.64 3.43
N PHE A 243 -2.03 3.59 2.80
CA PHE A 243 -1.74 2.32 3.45
C PHE A 243 -0.24 2.03 3.41
N TYR A 244 0.23 1.26 4.37
CA TYR A 244 1.57 0.67 4.38
C TYR A 244 1.52 -0.71 5.02
N LEU A 245 2.57 -1.48 4.79
CA LEU A 245 2.75 -2.80 5.39
C LEU A 245 3.83 -2.72 6.45
N HIS A 246 3.61 -3.34 7.59
CA HIS A 246 4.68 -3.56 8.56
C HIS A 246 4.56 -4.92 9.25
N LEU A 247 5.63 -5.29 9.95
CA LEU A 247 5.66 -6.46 10.82
C LEU A 247 5.38 -6.06 12.26
N ASP A 248 4.87 -6.98 13.07
CA ASP A 248 4.92 -6.85 14.54
C ASP A 248 6.06 -7.67 15.14
N ASN A 249 6.20 -7.63 16.47
CA ASN A 249 7.22 -8.40 17.19
C ASN A 249 7.04 -9.93 17.11
N GLN A 250 5.91 -10.40 16.57
CA GLN A 250 5.62 -11.81 16.31
C GLN A 250 5.76 -12.15 14.82
N ASN A 251 6.32 -11.25 14.02
CA ASN A 251 6.52 -11.39 12.58
C ASN A 251 5.22 -11.49 11.77
N ARG A 252 4.06 -11.12 12.35
CA ARG A 252 2.81 -11.03 11.59
C ARG A 252 2.85 -9.78 10.72
N MET A 253 2.35 -9.90 9.49
CA MET A 253 2.19 -8.74 8.60
C MET A 253 0.90 -8.02 8.96
N TRP A 254 0.99 -6.71 9.04
CA TRP A 254 -0.10 -5.78 9.23
C TRP A 254 -0.22 -4.91 7.99
N LEU A 255 -1.44 -4.79 7.49
CA LEU A 255 -1.84 -3.69 6.62
C LEU A 255 -2.39 -2.59 7.52
N SER A 256 -1.87 -1.38 7.38
CA SER A 256 -2.18 -0.27 8.29
C SER A 256 -2.50 0.98 7.49
N ALA A 257 -3.59 1.65 7.86
CA ALA A 257 -3.96 2.96 7.37
C ALA A 257 -3.24 4.07 8.17
N GLU A 258 -3.08 5.24 7.55
CA GLU A 258 -2.40 6.39 8.16
C GLU A 258 -3.03 6.89 9.49
N ASP A 259 -4.33 6.69 9.65
CA ASP A 259 -5.09 7.05 10.85
C ASP A 259 -4.88 6.08 12.04
N GLY A 260 -4.11 5.01 11.84
CA GLY A 260 -3.78 4.01 12.86
C GLY A 260 -4.74 2.82 12.92
N CYS A 261 -5.75 2.77 12.05
CA CYS A 261 -6.52 1.55 11.85
C CYS A 261 -5.69 0.52 11.08
N GLU A 262 -5.62 -0.71 11.58
CA GLU A 262 -4.75 -1.73 11.03
C GLU A 262 -5.27 -3.13 11.30
N GLY A 263 -4.76 -4.12 10.56
CA GLY A 263 -5.16 -5.51 10.71
C GLY A 263 -4.18 -6.49 10.10
N THR A 264 -4.27 -7.73 10.56
CA THR A 264 -3.52 -8.87 10.02
C THR A 264 -4.41 -9.75 9.14
N PRO A 265 -3.86 -10.43 8.11
CA PRO A 265 -4.59 -11.43 7.36
C PRO A 265 -5.19 -12.49 8.30
N LYS A 266 -6.46 -12.79 8.11
CA LYS A 266 -7.20 -13.77 8.89
C LYS A 266 -8.15 -14.52 7.98
N ASP A 267 -8.25 -15.82 8.16
CA ASP A 267 -9.20 -16.62 7.42
C ASP A 267 -10.63 -16.23 7.80
N GLY A 268 -11.39 -15.77 6.79
CA GLY A 268 -12.78 -15.33 6.93
C GLY A 268 -13.77 -16.50 7.03
N SER A 269 -13.30 -17.75 6.96
CA SER A 269 -14.12 -18.98 7.10
C SER A 269 -14.79 -19.14 8.48
N GLY A 270 -14.50 -18.26 9.45
CA GLY A 270 -15.15 -18.21 10.77
C GLY A 270 -16.61 -17.72 10.79
N GLY A 271 -17.21 -17.41 9.62
CA GLY A 271 -18.66 -17.24 9.50
C GLY A 271 -19.41 -18.52 9.85
N LEU A 272 -20.66 -18.40 10.32
CA LEU A 272 -21.54 -19.42 10.95
C LEU A 272 -21.31 -20.93 10.63
N LEU A 273 -20.90 -21.30 9.40
CA LEU A 273 -20.54 -22.66 9.01
C LEU A 273 -19.19 -23.16 9.59
N GLY A 274 -18.17 -22.33 9.74
CA GLY A 274 -16.91 -22.70 10.39
C GLY A 274 -17.08 -22.98 11.89
N LYS A 275 -18.01 -22.28 12.54
CA LYS A 275 -18.39 -22.55 13.94
C LYS A 275 -19.22 -23.83 14.11
N LEU A 276 -19.98 -24.24 13.09
CA LEU A 276 -20.74 -25.50 13.11
C LEU A 276 -19.86 -26.72 12.80
N GLY A 277 -18.81 -26.57 11.98
CA GLY A 277 -17.85 -27.64 11.70
C GLY A 277 -16.98 -28.03 12.91
N GLY A 278 -16.64 -27.07 13.77
CA GLY A 278 -15.88 -27.32 15.01
C GLY A 278 -16.68 -28.03 16.12
N PHE A 279 -17.99 -28.20 15.96
CA PHE A 279 -18.84 -28.94 16.91
C PHE A 279 -19.12 -30.40 16.49
N LEU A 280 -18.67 -30.82 15.30
CA LEU A 280 -18.90 -32.18 14.78
C LEU A 280 -17.68 -33.09 14.82
N PHE A 281 -16.51 -32.57 15.20
CA PHE A 281 -15.31 -33.36 15.43
C PHE A 281 -14.62 -32.86 16.70
N GLY A 282 -15.18 -33.25 17.84
CA GLY A 282 -14.48 -33.28 19.13
C GLY A 282 -13.68 -34.57 19.29
#